data_AF-A0A7C4X0P4-F1
#
_entry.id   AF-A0A7C4X0P4-F1
#
_cell.length_a   1.000
_cell.length_b   1.000
_cell.length_c   1.000
_cell.angle_alpha   90.00
_cell.angle_beta   90.00
_cell.angle_gamma   90.00
#
_symmetry.space_group_name_H-M   'P 1'
#
loop_
_entity.id
_entity.type
_entity.pdbx_description
1 polymer ?
#
loop_
_entity_poly.entity_id
_entity_poly.type
_entity_poly.pdbx_seq_one_letter_code
_entity_poly.pdbx_strand_id
1 'polypeptide(L)'
;MKRLILYTILLLGTALYAQKPIAEIWTQPAFFRPDDTVAFYFDLTGTDLEGTTEDVYMWSWFPTEPDAGHWNNSSDFAKLTHVEGNIWKFVIVPTQYYGVPADQITAFYGLLKNKNGTKQTDAFAPDKGNTIFVPSDANIKGTARIDYFPKEWKANRPLSILVNTNNTWSDCETTAAQGKLATATNVHIHSGINNWATVVENNPANAAKTALTHLGGGIWRIDFIPKEYFNTGDTKIKSIHAVFANLDWSLMGKDVNCADFYIAAPEEPEVVPPVFTIFPQKFSKKDIIYLSRENNEAGVTGLTYTLTATGVADLTGSFKGTNAKFEVFIDLATWLKSAASVSKIHLKIKDNKNNVIVDSDINLVQ
;
A
#
# COMPACT_ATOMS: atom_id res chain seq x y z
N MET A 1 28.11 61.44 1.10
CA MET A 1 28.74 60.64 0.03
C MET A 1 29.09 59.26 0.58
N LYS A 2 28.80 58.19 -0.18
CA LYS A 2 29.12 56.76 0.08
C LYS A 2 28.24 56.12 1.16
N ARG A 3 27.54 54.99 0.99
CA ARG A 3 27.31 53.99 -0.08
C ARG A 3 26.01 53.28 0.33
N LEU A 4 24.93 53.38 -0.44
CA LEU A 4 23.76 52.51 -0.29
C LEU A 4 23.75 51.63 -1.54
N ILE A 5 24.39 50.46 -1.45
CA ILE A 5 24.42 49.47 -2.53
C ILE A 5 23.17 48.62 -2.39
N LEU A 6 22.34 48.68 -3.44
CA LEU A 6 21.29 47.74 -3.80
C LEU A 6 21.69 46.29 -3.47
N TYR A 7 20.94 45.64 -2.59
CA TYR A 7 20.78 44.18 -2.59
C TYR A 7 19.34 43.88 -2.97
N THR A 8 19.08 43.88 -4.27
CA THR A 8 17.85 43.36 -4.86
C THR A 8 18.31 42.52 -6.04
N ILE A 9 17.74 41.32 -6.17
CA ILE A 9 18.07 40.24 -7.15
C ILE A 9 19.06 39.20 -6.60
N LEU A 10 18.53 38.17 -5.92
CA LEU A 10 18.64 36.76 -6.35
C LEU A 10 17.81 35.84 -5.44
N LEU A 11 16.48 36.02 -5.40
CA LEU A 11 15.58 34.92 -5.04
C LEU A 11 15.24 34.19 -6.34
N LEU A 12 16.23 33.45 -6.89
CA LEU A 12 15.88 32.36 -7.80
C LEU A 12 15.07 31.38 -6.95
N GLY A 13 13.76 31.35 -7.19
CA GLY A 13 12.92 30.27 -6.71
C GLY A 13 13.44 28.97 -7.32
N THR A 14 14.30 28.26 -6.60
CA THR A 14 14.41 26.83 -6.77
C THR A 14 13.07 26.28 -6.30
N ALA A 15 12.19 25.99 -7.26
CA ALA A 15 11.17 25.00 -7.01
C ALA A 15 11.95 23.72 -6.64
N LEU A 16 12.08 23.46 -5.35
CA LEU A 16 12.50 22.15 -4.86
C LEU A 16 11.39 21.21 -5.33
N TYR A 17 11.60 20.55 -6.46
CA TYR A 17 10.81 19.39 -6.85
C TYR A 17 11.08 18.36 -5.77
N ALA A 18 10.18 18.30 -4.79
CA ALA A 18 10.23 17.28 -3.76
C ALA A 18 10.05 15.93 -4.47
N GLN A 19 11.09 15.11 -4.43
CA GLN A 19 11.05 13.75 -4.95
C GLN A 19 9.91 13.01 -4.26
N LYS A 20 9.12 12.29 -5.05
CA LYS A 20 7.93 11.62 -4.54
C LYS A 20 8.24 10.15 -4.24
N PRO A 21 7.72 9.62 -3.13
CA PRO A 21 7.92 8.22 -2.77
C PRO A 21 7.28 7.28 -3.79
N ILE A 22 7.85 6.09 -3.92
CA ILE A 22 7.29 5.00 -4.70
C ILE A 22 5.93 4.61 -4.09
N ALA A 23 4.90 4.45 -4.92
CA ALA A 23 3.53 4.23 -4.45
C ALA A 23 3.37 2.91 -3.72
N GLU A 24 4.01 1.85 -4.22
CA GLU A 24 4.03 0.54 -3.59
C GLU A 24 5.29 -0.24 -3.99
N ILE A 25 5.83 -1.01 -3.04
CA ILE A 25 6.95 -1.92 -3.24
C ILE A 25 6.54 -3.30 -2.71
N TRP A 26 6.76 -4.35 -3.49
CA TRP A 26 6.53 -5.73 -3.06
C TRP A 26 7.51 -6.70 -3.70
N THR A 27 7.59 -7.93 -3.18
CA THR A 27 8.47 -8.97 -3.71
C THR A 27 7.70 -10.23 -4.10
N GLN A 28 8.28 -11.00 -5.02
CA GLN A 28 7.87 -12.36 -5.34
C GLN A 28 9.12 -13.26 -5.38
N PRO A 29 9.25 -14.25 -4.49
CA PRO A 29 8.32 -14.56 -3.39
C PRO A 29 8.25 -13.45 -2.32
N ALA A 30 7.16 -13.43 -1.54
CA ALA A 30 6.99 -12.46 -0.45
C ALA A 30 7.87 -12.78 0.77
N PHE A 31 8.21 -14.06 0.95
CA PHE A 31 9.29 -14.53 1.82
C PHE A 31 10.47 -15.04 0.98
N PHE A 32 11.64 -14.46 1.18
CA PHE A 32 12.88 -14.85 0.52
C PHE A 32 14.05 -14.79 1.50
N ARG A 33 15.06 -15.61 1.25
CA ARG A 33 16.38 -15.51 1.87
C ARG A 33 17.33 -14.77 0.93
N PRO A 34 18.44 -14.20 1.43
CA PRO A 34 19.40 -13.47 0.60
C PRO A 34 20.03 -14.27 -0.56
N ASP A 35 20.01 -15.60 -0.49
CA ASP A 35 20.50 -16.49 -1.55
C ASP A 35 19.39 -17.00 -2.50
N ASP A 36 18.12 -16.67 -2.21
CA ASP A 36 17.02 -17.01 -3.10
C ASP A 36 16.96 -15.98 -4.25
N THR A 37 16.53 -16.42 -5.44
CA THR A 37 16.11 -15.47 -6.48
C THR A 37 14.82 -14.78 -6.05
N VAL A 38 14.81 -13.46 -6.09
CA VAL A 38 13.65 -12.63 -5.75
C VAL A 38 13.41 -11.57 -6.81
N ALA A 39 12.15 -11.35 -7.15
CA ALA A 39 11.69 -10.24 -7.97
C ALA A 39 11.14 -9.14 -7.07
N PHE A 40 11.74 -7.94 -7.12
CA PHE A 40 11.19 -6.72 -6.56
C PHE A 40 10.31 -6.04 -7.59
N TYR A 41 9.15 -5.56 -7.16
CA TYR A 41 8.22 -4.80 -7.98
C TYR A 41 8.03 -3.42 -7.39
N PHE A 42 7.91 -2.43 -8.26
CA PHE A 42 7.77 -1.03 -7.91
C PHE A 42 6.64 -0.42 -8.73
N ASP A 43 5.64 0.16 -8.06
CA ASP A 43 4.63 1.00 -8.68
C ASP A 43 5.08 2.47 -8.67
N LEU A 44 5.40 2.99 -9.85
CA LEU A 44 5.93 4.34 -10.04
C LEU A 44 4.85 5.41 -10.18
N THR A 45 3.57 5.07 -9.97
CA THR A 45 2.46 6.02 -10.03
C THR A 45 2.72 7.20 -9.08
N GLY A 46 2.51 8.42 -9.58
CA GLY A 46 2.73 9.65 -8.85
C GLY A 46 4.18 10.13 -8.83
N THR A 47 5.17 9.33 -9.21
CA THR A 47 6.60 9.71 -9.21
C THR A 47 7.02 10.46 -10.47
N ASP A 48 8.24 11.00 -10.51
CA ASP A 48 8.80 11.63 -11.72
C ASP A 48 9.10 10.63 -12.85
N LEU A 49 9.00 9.31 -12.55
CA LEU A 49 9.11 8.22 -13.52
C LEU A 49 7.74 7.68 -13.95
N GLU A 50 6.64 8.25 -13.49
CA GLU A 50 5.29 7.87 -13.92
C GLU A 50 5.14 8.00 -15.44
N GLY A 51 4.56 6.98 -16.09
CA GLY A 51 4.32 6.97 -17.53
C GLY A 51 5.59 7.00 -18.38
N THR A 52 6.77 6.77 -17.79
CA THR A 52 8.03 6.78 -18.53
C THR A 52 8.08 5.65 -19.56
N THR A 53 8.60 5.99 -20.75
CA THR A 53 8.99 5.01 -21.78
C THR A 53 10.51 4.80 -21.81
N GLU A 54 11.24 5.54 -20.97
CA GLU A 54 12.69 5.39 -20.78
C GLU A 54 12.98 4.17 -19.90
N ASP A 55 14.20 3.64 -20.05
CA ASP A 55 14.70 2.58 -19.17
C ASP A 55 14.84 3.08 -17.71
N VAL A 56 14.36 2.26 -16.77
CA VAL A 56 14.48 2.50 -15.33
C VAL A 56 15.57 1.62 -14.74
N TYR A 57 16.34 2.17 -13.79
CA TYR A 57 17.49 1.53 -13.16
C TYR A 57 17.39 1.61 -11.64
N MET A 58 17.87 0.55 -10.99
CA MET A 58 18.07 0.47 -9.55
C MET A 58 19.35 1.18 -9.16
N TRP A 59 19.27 2.20 -8.29
CA TRP A 59 20.43 2.73 -7.59
C TRP A 59 20.33 2.35 -6.11
N SER A 60 21.20 1.46 -5.64
CA SER A 60 21.17 0.96 -4.26
C SER A 60 22.49 1.24 -3.56
N TRP A 61 22.43 1.55 -2.27
CA TRP A 61 23.61 1.85 -1.43
C TRP A 61 23.68 1.02 -0.14
N PHE A 62 22.72 0.10 0.08
CA PHE A 62 22.76 -0.83 1.19
C PHE A 62 22.22 -2.19 0.74
N PRO A 63 22.92 -3.30 1.05
CA PRO A 63 24.11 -3.41 1.92
C PRO A 63 25.43 -2.90 1.32
N THR A 64 25.53 -2.78 -0.01
CA THR A 64 26.66 -2.15 -0.73
C THR A 64 26.12 -1.30 -1.88
N GLU A 65 27.01 -0.66 -2.65
CA GLU A 65 26.68 0.12 -3.85
C GLU A 65 27.22 -0.56 -5.12
N PRO A 66 26.47 -1.50 -5.74
CA PRO A 66 26.98 -2.27 -6.88
C PRO A 66 27.26 -1.43 -8.12
N ASP A 67 26.50 -0.35 -8.33
CA ASP A 67 26.63 0.56 -9.51
C ASP A 67 27.45 1.82 -9.19
N ALA A 68 28.37 1.74 -8.23
CA ALA A 68 29.13 2.89 -7.76
C ALA A 68 29.83 3.66 -8.89
N GLY A 69 29.71 4.99 -8.86
CA GLY A 69 30.30 5.87 -9.87
C GLY A 69 29.51 6.00 -11.19
N HIS A 70 28.38 5.30 -11.34
CA HIS A 70 27.60 5.27 -12.59
C HIS A 70 26.31 6.11 -12.55
N TRP A 71 26.27 7.16 -11.72
CA TRP A 71 25.07 8.00 -11.55
C TRP A 71 24.54 8.58 -12.88
N ASN A 72 25.43 9.15 -13.69
CA ASN A 72 25.06 9.78 -14.97
C ASN A 72 24.98 8.78 -16.14
N ASN A 73 25.22 7.49 -15.90
CA ASN A 73 25.18 6.44 -16.92
C ASN A 73 25.08 5.05 -16.26
N SER A 74 23.89 4.69 -15.78
CA SER A 74 23.68 3.44 -15.03
C SER A 74 24.09 2.19 -15.79
N SER A 75 24.63 1.19 -15.10
CA SER A 75 25.01 -0.07 -15.72
C SER A 75 23.80 -0.93 -16.10
N ASP A 76 23.94 -1.77 -17.12
CA ASP A 76 22.82 -2.59 -17.62
C ASP A 76 22.37 -3.67 -16.63
N PHE A 77 23.26 -4.13 -15.74
CA PHE A 77 22.89 -5.09 -14.68
C PHE A 77 21.90 -4.49 -13.66
N ALA A 78 21.81 -3.17 -13.56
CA ALA A 78 20.88 -2.46 -12.67
C ALA A 78 19.54 -2.14 -13.36
N LYS A 79 19.36 -2.52 -14.63
CA LYS A 79 18.16 -2.20 -15.42
C LYS A 79 16.94 -3.00 -14.94
N LEU A 80 15.80 -2.32 -14.78
CA LEU A 80 14.51 -2.93 -14.50
C LEU A 80 13.79 -3.32 -15.80
N THR A 81 12.88 -4.28 -15.68
CA THR A 81 11.98 -4.69 -16.76
C THR A 81 10.59 -4.08 -16.53
N HIS A 82 10.04 -3.40 -17.53
CA HIS A 82 8.65 -2.92 -17.49
C HIS A 82 7.68 -4.11 -17.49
N VAL A 83 6.63 -4.05 -16.67
CA VAL A 83 5.61 -5.11 -16.57
C VAL A 83 4.32 -4.66 -17.25
N GLU A 84 3.65 -3.67 -16.66
CA GLU A 84 2.43 -3.06 -17.18
C GLU A 84 2.18 -1.73 -16.48
N GLY A 85 1.46 -0.81 -17.11
CA GLY A 85 1.15 0.50 -16.51
C GLY A 85 2.41 1.20 -15.98
N ASN A 86 2.42 1.52 -14.68
CA ASN A 86 3.57 2.10 -13.97
C ASN A 86 4.39 1.07 -13.17
N ILE A 87 4.19 -0.23 -13.40
CA ILE A 87 4.83 -1.31 -12.65
C ILE A 87 6.13 -1.76 -13.33
N TRP A 88 7.21 -1.74 -12.56
CA TRP A 88 8.54 -2.19 -12.98
C TRP A 88 9.06 -3.28 -12.07
N LYS A 89 9.88 -4.18 -12.63
CA LYS A 89 10.40 -5.38 -11.96
C LYS A 89 11.92 -5.44 -11.99
N PHE A 90 12.53 -5.79 -10.87
CA PHE A 90 13.96 -6.06 -10.73
C PHE A 90 14.19 -7.47 -10.17
N VAL A 91 14.90 -8.34 -10.89
CA VAL A 91 15.11 -9.74 -10.47
C VAL A 91 16.57 -9.95 -10.13
N ILE A 92 16.86 -10.37 -8.90
CA ILE A 92 18.22 -10.60 -8.42
C ILE A 92 18.31 -11.82 -7.51
N VAL A 93 19.52 -12.33 -7.34
CA VAL A 93 19.93 -13.05 -6.12
C VAL A 93 20.70 -12.04 -5.27
N PRO A 94 20.19 -11.62 -4.10
CA PRO A 94 20.78 -10.53 -3.31
C PRO A 94 22.28 -10.68 -3.02
N THR A 95 22.74 -11.86 -2.60
CA THR A 95 24.17 -12.09 -2.34
C THR A 95 25.04 -11.94 -3.58
N GLN A 96 24.53 -12.30 -4.76
CA GLN A 96 25.24 -12.10 -6.03
C GLN A 96 25.24 -10.63 -6.47
N TYR A 97 24.11 -9.94 -6.31
CA TYR A 97 23.99 -8.53 -6.73
C TYR A 97 24.83 -7.59 -5.85
N TYR A 98 24.82 -7.79 -4.54
CA TYR A 98 25.56 -6.95 -3.60
C TYR A 98 27.00 -7.43 -3.34
N GLY A 99 27.35 -8.65 -3.73
CA GLY A 99 28.69 -9.22 -3.53
C GLY A 99 29.07 -9.39 -2.07
N VAL A 100 28.09 -9.56 -1.17
CA VAL A 100 28.30 -9.75 0.26
C VAL A 100 27.63 -11.04 0.76
N PRO A 101 28.12 -11.63 1.86
CA PRO A 101 27.49 -12.79 2.49
C PRO A 101 26.05 -12.50 2.96
N ALA A 102 25.22 -13.55 3.01
CA ALA A 102 23.80 -13.47 3.35
C ALA A 102 23.51 -12.80 4.71
N ASP A 103 24.37 -13.00 5.70
CA ASP A 103 24.21 -12.43 7.06
C ASP A 103 24.40 -10.91 7.12
N GLN A 104 24.96 -10.29 6.07
CA GLN A 104 25.08 -8.84 5.94
C GLN A 104 23.86 -8.20 5.26
N ILE A 105 22.97 -9.00 4.65
CA ILE A 105 21.81 -8.51 3.92
C ILE A 105 20.59 -8.57 4.83
N THR A 106 20.30 -7.45 5.51
CA THR A 106 19.14 -7.34 6.41
C THR A 106 18.02 -6.47 5.83
N ALA A 107 18.36 -5.61 4.88
CA ALA A 107 17.46 -4.70 4.19
C ALA A 107 18.08 -4.24 2.87
N PHE A 108 17.30 -3.50 2.09
CA PHE A 108 17.71 -2.89 0.83
C PHE A 108 17.36 -1.42 0.85
N TYR A 109 18.35 -0.55 0.63
CA TYR A 109 18.12 0.89 0.49
C TYR A 109 18.50 1.36 -0.91
N GLY A 110 17.73 2.27 -1.46
CA GLY A 110 17.94 2.68 -2.84
C GLY A 110 16.92 3.69 -3.33
N LEU A 111 16.98 3.97 -4.62
CA LEU A 111 15.98 4.70 -5.37
C LEU A 111 15.95 4.17 -6.81
N LEU A 112 14.91 4.53 -7.56
CA LEU A 112 14.84 4.25 -8.99
C LEU A 112 15.10 5.52 -9.78
N LYS A 113 15.79 5.38 -10.90
CA LYS A 113 16.13 6.51 -11.78
C LYS A 113 16.16 6.11 -13.25
N ASN A 114 16.09 7.09 -14.15
CA ASN A 114 16.42 6.85 -15.55
C ASN A 114 17.95 6.75 -15.76
N LYS A 115 18.38 6.36 -16.97
CA LYS A 115 19.79 6.05 -17.30
C LYS A 115 20.79 7.10 -16.79
N ASN A 116 20.48 8.39 -16.97
CA ASN A 116 21.36 9.51 -16.64
C ASN A 116 21.05 10.19 -15.30
N GLY A 117 20.05 9.71 -14.55
CA GLY A 117 19.69 10.24 -13.24
C GLY A 117 19.00 11.62 -13.27
N THR A 118 18.47 12.05 -14.42
CA THR A 118 17.72 13.32 -14.51
C THR A 118 16.30 13.20 -13.96
N LYS A 119 15.77 11.99 -13.85
CA LYS A 119 14.49 11.67 -13.20
C LYS A 119 14.72 10.57 -12.18
N GLN A 120 14.12 10.71 -11.00
CA GLN A 120 14.26 9.73 -9.92
C GLN A 120 13.05 9.70 -9.00
N THR A 121 12.89 8.59 -8.28
CA THR A 121 11.99 8.49 -7.13
C THR A 121 12.65 9.08 -5.89
N ASP A 122 11.86 9.29 -4.84
CA ASP A 122 12.44 9.38 -3.49
C ASP A 122 13.06 8.02 -3.11
N ALA A 123 13.90 8.05 -2.08
CA ALA A 123 14.53 6.85 -1.55
C ALA A 123 13.51 5.87 -0.95
N PHE A 124 13.83 4.59 -1.01
CA PHE A 124 13.33 3.58 -0.09
C PHE A 124 14.41 3.31 0.97
N ALA A 125 14.18 3.82 2.18
CA ALA A 125 15.19 3.86 3.24
C ALA A 125 14.55 4.06 4.63
N PRO A 126 15.28 3.82 5.74
CA PRO A 126 14.69 3.88 7.09
C PRO A 126 14.08 5.23 7.46
N ASP A 127 14.69 6.33 7.01
CA ASP A 127 14.22 7.70 7.22
C ASP A 127 12.95 8.04 6.44
N LYS A 128 12.58 7.19 5.48
CA LYS A 128 11.40 7.33 4.61
C LYS A 128 10.22 6.46 5.03
N GLY A 129 10.44 5.51 5.94
CA GLY A 129 9.39 4.60 6.44
C GLY A 129 8.90 3.56 5.42
N ASN A 130 9.62 3.37 4.32
CA ASN A 130 9.30 2.44 3.22
C ASN A 130 10.46 1.48 2.91
N THR A 131 11.34 1.23 3.89
CA THR A 131 12.44 0.28 3.78
C THR A 131 11.98 -1.11 3.35
N ILE A 132 12.75 -1.73 2.47
CA ILE A 132 12.55 -3.14 2.10
C ILE A 132 13.41 -4.00 3.03
N PHE A 133 12.79 -4.70 3.96
CA PHE A 133 13.48 -5.61 4.88
C PHE A 133 13.55 -7.02 4.31
N VAL A 134 14.62 -7.76 4.64
CA VAL A 134 14.63 -9.22 4.46
C VAL A 134 13.66 -9.83 5.48
N PRO A 135 12.66 -10.62 5.05
CA PRO A 135 11.73 -11.28 5.96
C PRO A 135 12.46 -12.20 6.94
N SER A 136 12.13 -12.09 8.23
CA SER A 136 12.74 -12.94 9.27
C SER A 136 12.02 -14.28 9.40
N ASP A 137 12.78 -15.38 9.42
CA ASP A 137 12.28 -16.73 9.70
C ASP A 137 12.44 -17.14 11.18
N ALA A 138 12.81 -16.22 12.06
CA ALA A 138 13.05 -16.52 13.47
C ALA A 138 11.83 -17.14 14.16
N ASN A 139 10.63 -16.66 13.82
CA ASN A 139 9.38 -17.18 14.39
C ASN A 139 9.11 -18.63 13.96
N ILE A 140 9.18 -18.93 12.65
CA ILE A 140 8.94 -20.27 12.12
C ILE A 140 10.03 -21.29 12.50
N LYS A 141 11.27 -20.84 12.74
CA LYS A 141 12.36 -21.64 13.31
C LYS A 141 12.17 -21.98 14.78
N GLY A 142 11.36 -21.20 15.49
CA GLY A 142 10.97 -21.47 16.87
C GLY A 142 9.93 -22.58 16.97
N THR A 143 8.89 -22.33 17.77
CA THR A 143 7.80 -23.29 18.01
C THR A 143 6.59 -23.08 17.11
N ALA A 144 6.62 -22.07 16.24
CA ALA A 144 5.53 -21.81 15.32
C ALA A 144 5.38 -22.97 14.31
N ARG A 145 4.13 -23.28 13.98
CA ARG A 145 3.79 -24.29 12.96
C ARG A 145 3.64 -23.68 11.59
N ILE A 146 3.10 -22.47 11.53
CA ILE A 146 2.97 -21.68 10.32
C ILE A 146 3.45 -20.26 10.53
N ASP A 147 3.89 -19.64 9.44
CA ASP A 147 4.14 -18.21 9.34
C ASP A 147 3.74 -17.76 7.93
N TYR A 148 3.59 -16.45 7.71
CA TYR A 148 3.23 -15.93 6.40
C TYR A 148 3.65 -14.48 6.23
N PHE A 149 3.90 -14.10 4.97
CA PHE A 149 4.44 -12.79 4.59
C PHE A 149 3.78 -12.27 3.31
N PRO A 150 3.44 -10.97 3.24
CA PRO A 150 3.47 -10.01 4.36
C PRO A 150 2.33 -10.27 5.36
N LYS A 151 2.36 -9.62 6.53
CA LYS A 151 1.27 -9.69 7.51
C LYS A 151 0.02 -8.94 7.03
N GLU A 152 0.23 -7.74 6.49
CA GLU A 152 -0.79 -6.92 5.84
C GLU A 152 -0.97 -7.33 4.35
N TRP A 153 -1.27 -8.60 4.11
CA TRP A 153 -1.38 -9.14 2.75
C TRP A 153 -2.65 -8.68 2.01
N LYS A 154 -2.52 -8.54 0.69
CA LYS A 154 -3.63 -8.19 -0.21
C LYS A 154 -3.93 -9.37 -1.13
N ALA A 155 -5.21 -9.59 -1.44
CA ALA A 155 -5.62 -10.71 -2.28
C ALA A 155 -4.99 -10.69 -3.69
N ASN A 156 -4.64 -9.51 -4.21
CA ASN A 156 -4.02 -9.31 -5.52
C ASN A 156 -2.50 -9.02 -5.44
N ARG A 157 -1.85 -9.42 -4.33
CA ARG A 157 -0.40 -9.32 -4.15
C ARG A 157 0.18 -10.68 -3.77
N PRO A 158 1.49 -10.90 -3.97
CA PRO A 158 2.14 -12.12 -3.54
C PRO A 158 1.99 -12.36 -2.04
N LEU A 159 1.72 -13.61 -1.68
CA LEU A 159 1.68 -14.15 -0.33
C LEU A 159 2.60 -15.37 -0.28
N SER A 160 3.45 -15.42 0.72
CA SER A 160 4.23 -16.61 1.05
C SER A 160 3.72 -17.19 2.36
N ILE A 161 3.39 -18.47 2.37
CA ILE A 161 3.03 -19.22 3.58
C ILE A 161 4.14 -20.23 3.86
N LEU A 162 4.64 -20.21 5.09
CA LEU A 162 5.64 -21.14 5.59
C LEU A 162 4.97 -22.12 6.55
N VAL A 163 5.44 -23.37 6.54
CA VAL A 163 5.08 -24.40 7.51
C VAL A 163 6.33 -25.06 8.04
N ASN A 164 6.40 -25.30 9.36
CA ASN A 164 7.44 -26.10 9.99
C ASN A 164 6.88 -27.49 10.30
N THR A 165 7.21 -28.46 9.46
CA THR A 165 6.70 -29.84 9.53
C THR A 165 7.16 -30.59 10.78
N ASN A 166 8.22 -30.14 11.45
CA ASN A 166 8.63 -30.69 12.74
C ASN A 166 7.65 -30.32 13.85
N ASN A 167 6.97 -29.17 13.72
CA ASN A 167 6.08 -28.64 14.75
C ASN A 167 4.61 -29.01 14.53
N THR A 168 4.23 -29.45 13.32
CA THR A 168 2.84 -29.81 12.97
C THR A 168 2.39 -31.09 13.67
N TRP A 169 1.09 -31.23 13.93
CA TRP A 169 0.49 -32.45 14.48
C TRP A 169 -0.07 -33.34 13.37
N SER A 170 -0.06 -34.66 13.58
CA SER A 170 -0.81 -35.57 12.70
C SER A 170 -2.31 -35.39 12.84
N ASP A 171 -3.08 -36.14 12.06
CA ASP A 171 -4.51 -36.31 12.29
C ASP A 171 -4.82 -36.88 13.69
N CYS A 172 -6.07 -36.71 14.11
CA CYS A 172 -6.62 -37.20 15.37
C CYS A 172 -7.32 -38.56 15.22
N GLU A 173 -7.23 -39.20 14.04
CA GLU A 173 -7.77 -40.55 13.84
C GLU A 173 -7.00 -41.60 14.66
N THR A 174 -5.76 -41.28 15.03
CA THR A 174 -4.89 -42.06 15.93
C THR A 174 -4.36 -41.20 17.08
N THR A 175 -3.51 -41.76 17.96
CA THR A 175 -2.75 -40.95 18.94
C THR A 175 -1.96 -39.88 18.18
N ALA A 176 -2.39 -38.62 18.30
CA ALA A 176 -1.79 -37.50 17.61
C ALA A 176 -0.29 -37.41 17.97
N ALA A 177 0.56 -37.34 16.96
CA ALA A 177 1.99 -37.18 17.15
C ALA A 177 2.50 -35.95 16.41
N GLN A 178 3.36 -35.20 17.09
CA GLN A 178 4.02 -34.05 16.50
C GLN A 178 5.15 -34.50 15.57
N GLY A 179 5.33 -33.80 14.45
CA GLY A 179 6.47 -33.99 13.56
C GLY A 179 6.33 -35.11 12.52
N LYS A 180 5.19 -35.81 12.42
CA LYS A 180 5.02 -36.89 11.43
C LYS A 180 5.30 -36.43 9.99
N LEU A 181 4.80 -35.24 9.62
CA LEU A 181 4.98 -34.66 8.29
C LEU A 181 6.45 -34.38 7.96
N ALA A 182 7.35 -34.24 8.94
CA ALA A 182 8.77 -33.98 8.70
C ALA A 182 9.50 -35.12 7.98
N THR A 183 8.90 -36.31 7.93
CA THR A 183 9.45 -37.47 7.19
C THR A 183 9.04 -37.48 5.72
N ALA A 184 8.17 -36.56 5.29
CA ALA A 184 7.70 -36.48 3.92
C ALA A 184 8.81 -35.99 2.96
N THR A 185 8.87 -36.60 1.77
CA THR A 185 9.78 -36.18 0.70
C THR A 185 9.21 -35.06 -0.17
N ASN A 186 7.90 -34.82 -0.08
CA ASN A 186 7.18 -33.72 -0.70
C ASN A 186 6.12 -33.22 0.29
N VAL A 187 5.84 -31.93 0.25
CA VAL A 187 4.77 -31.30 1.03
C VAL A 187 3.94 -30.46 0.07
N HIS A 188 2.63 -30.57 0.20
CA HIS A 188 1.64 -29.87 -0.58
C HIS A 188 0.63 -29.18 0.36
N ILE A 189 0.06 -28.08 -0.09
CA ILE A 189 -1.06 -27.42 0.59
C ILE A 189 -2.39 -27.89 0.00
N HIS A 190 -3.31 -28.30 0.86
CA HIS A 190 -4.74 -28.34 0.56
C HIS A 190 -5.36 -27.12 1.23
N SER A 191 -5.95 -26.22 0.45
CA SER A 191 -6.39 -24.92 0.99
C SER A 191 -7.73 -24.48 0.43
N GLY A 192 -8.42 -23.63 1.20
CA GLY A 192 -9.65 -23.02 0.77
C GLY A 192 -9.89 -21.66 1.42
N ILE A 193 -10.67 -20.82 0.77
CA ILE A 193 -11.00 -19.49 1.27
C ILE A 193 -12.40 -19.43 1.86
N ASN A 194 -12.62 -18.48 2.78
CA ASN A 194 -13.95 -18.17 3.32
C ASN A 194 -14.68 -19.40 3.87
N ASN A 195 -14.03 -20.14 4.79
CA ASN A 195 -14.54 -21.41 5.32
C ASN A 195 -14.76 -22.46 4.21
N TRP A 196 -13.72 -22.70 3.39
CA TRP A 196 -13.70 -23.71 2.33
C TRP A 196 -14.73 -23.50 1.20
N ALA A 197 -15.26 -22.29 1.03
CA ALA A 197 -16.20 -21.96 -0.04
C ALA A 197 -15.59 -22.08 -1.45
N THR A 198 -14.27 -21.91 -1.57
CA THR A 198 -13.51 -22.17 -2.79
C THR A 198 -12.23 -22.88 -2.41
N VAL A 199 -11.97 -24.04 -3.02
CA VAL A 199 -10.93 -24.98 -2.60
C VAL A 199 -9.94 -25.21 -3.74
N VAL A 200 -8.66 -25.24 -3.39
CA VAL A 200 -7.59 -25.81 -4.21
C VAL A 200 -7.11 -27.06 -3.51
N GLU A 201 -7.45 -28.20 -4.10
CA GLU A 201 -7.15 -29.49 -3.50
C GLU A 201 -5.71 -29.93 -3.74
N ASN A 202 -5.07 -30.46 -2.70
CA ASN A 202 -3.91 -31.34 -2.87
C ASN A 202 -4.34 -32.67 -3.52
N ASN A 203 -4.19 -32.77 -4.84
CA ASN A 203 -4.45 -33.97 -5.61
C ASN A 203 -3.49 -34.04 -6.82
N PRO A 204 -3.40 -35.18 -7.53
CA PRO A 204 -2.49 -35.33 -8.66
C PRO A 204 -2.68 -34.29 -9.78
N ALA A 205 -3.92 -33.82 -10.02
CA ALA A 205 -4.21 -32.83 -11.05
C ALA A 205 -3.67 -31.43 -10.69
N ASN A 206 -3.55 -31.13 -9.38
CA ASN A 206 -3.05 -29.86 -8.86
C ASN A 206 -1.63 -29.97 -8.29
N ALA A 207 -0.92 -31.09 -8.46
CA ALA A 207 0.34 -31.36 -7.77
C ALA A 207 1.37 -30.23 -7.90
N ALA A 208 1.55 -29.67 -9.10
CA ALA A 208 2.46 -28.54 -9.31
C ALA A 208 1.98 -27.24 -8.65
N LYS A 209 0.67 -27.02 -8.61
CA LYS A 209 0.05 -25.83 -8.02
C LYS A 209 0.11 -25.85 -6.50
N THR A 210 0.04 -27.03 -5.87
CA THR A 210 0.01 -27.17 -4.41
C THR A 210 1.37 -27.45 -3.79
N ALA A 211 2.39 -27.76 -4.58
CA ALA A 211 3.71 -28.12 -4.08
C ALA A 211 4.40 -26.98 -3.31
N LEU A 212 4.99 -27.31 -2.17
CA LEU A 212 5.84 -26.42 -1.40
C LEU A 212 7.32 -26.61 -1.79
N THR A 213 8.09 -25.53 -1.64
CA THR A 213 9.55 -25.53 -1.71
C THR A 213 10.15 -25.83 -0.34
N HIS A 214 11.02 -26.83 -0.25
CA HIS A 214 11.74 -27.14 0.99
C HIS A 214 12.87 -26.12 1.23
N LEU A 215 12.89 -25.49 2.41
CA LEU A 215 13.89 -24.50 2.80
C LEU A 215 14.97 -25.08 3.73
N GLY A 216 14.81 -26.31 4.22
CA GLY A 216 15.67 -26.95 5.22
C GLY A 216 15.12 -26.83 6.64
N GLY A 217 15.64 -27.65 7.55
CA GLY A 217 15.21 -27.63 8.97
C GLY A 217 13.74 -27.98 9.19
N GLY A 218 13.11 -28.72 8.26
CA GLY A 218 11.67 -29.01 8.27
C GLY A 218 10.78 -27.83 7.88
N ILE A 219 11.36 -26.73 7.37
CA ILE A 219 10.59 -25.58 6.91
C ILE A 219 10.31 -25.71 5.42
N TRP A 220 9.06 -25.51 5.04
CA TRP A 220 8.57 -25.52 3.67
C TRP A 220 7.81 -24.23 3.38
N ARG A 221 7.83 -23.77 2.12
CA ARG A 221 7.19 -22.52 1.68
C ARG A 221 6.33 -22.75 0.45
N ILE A 222 5.16 -22.13 0.38
CA ILE A 222 4.44 -21.92 -0.88
C ILE A 222 4.29 -20.42 -1.14
N ASP A 223 4.39 -20.04 -2.41
CA ASP A 223 4.28 -18.67 -2.88
C ASP A 223 3.17 -18.57 -3.93
N PHE A 224 2.23 -17.65 -3.76
CA PHE A 224 1.16 -17.44 -4.72
C PHE A 224 0.50 -16.06 -4.58
N ILE A 225 -0.24 -15.62 -5.59
CA ILE A 225 -1.14 -14.46 -5.50
C ILE A 225 -2.54 -15.02 -5.16
N PRO A 226 -3.15 -14.72 -4.00
CA PRO A 226 -4.39 -15.37 -3.55
C PRO A 226 -5.53 -15.33 -4.57
N LYS A 227 -5.77 -14.18 -5.21
CA LYS A 227 -6.82 -13.98 -6.21
C LYS A 227 -6.65 -14.90 -7.42
N GLU A 228 -5.42 -15.08 -7.88
CA GLU A 228 -5.07 -15.96 -9.00
C GLU A 228 -5.10 -17.43 -8.57
N TYR A 229 -4.54 -17.74 -7.41
CA TYR A 229 -4.46 -19.09 -6.88
C TYR A 229 -5.83 -19.72 -6.68
N PHE A 230 -6.76 -19.00 -6.05
CA PHE A 230 -8.12 -19.48 -5.80
C PHE A 230 -9.09 -19.14 -6.94
N ASN A 231 -8.64 -18.42 -7.99
CA ASN A 231 -9.46 -17.96 -9.11
C ASN A 231 -10.77 -17.27 -8.65
N THR A 232 -10.64 -16.27 -7.77
CA THR A 232 -11.78 -15.78 -6.99
C THR A 232 -12.71 -14.82 -7.75
N GLY A 233 -12.30 -14.31 -8.91
CA GLY A 233 -13.00 -13.21 -9.59
C GLY A 233 -13.13 -12.01 -8.65
N ASP A 234 -14.36 -11.52 -8.44
CA ASP A 234 -14.63 -10.41 -7.52
C ASP A 234 -14.92 -10.85 -6.07
N THR A 235 -14.84 -12.16 -5.79
CA THR A 235 -15.06 -12.68 -4.44
C THR A 235 -13.98 -12.17 -3.49
N LYS A 236 -14.41 -11.43 -2.45
CA LYS A 236 -13.52 -10.97 -1.38
C LYS A 236 -13.02 -12.16 -0.55
N ILE A 237 -11.70 -12.24 -0.35
CA ILE A 237 -11.07 -13.23 0.52
C ILE A 237 -11.06 -12.66 1.94
N LYS A 238 -11.72 -13.34 2.88
CA LYS A 238 -11.79 -13.00 4.31
C LYS A 238 -10.89 -13.89 5.16
N SER A 239 -10.66 -15.12 4.71
CA SER A 239 -9.76 -16.08 5.36
C SER A 239 -9.19 -17.08 4.37
N ILE A 240 -8.05 -17.64 4.71
CA ILE A 240 -7.45 -18.83 4.09
C ILE A 240 -7.39 -19.91 5.15
N HIS A 241 -7.91 -21.09 4.82
CA HIS A 241 -7.80 -22.32 5.59
C HIS A 241 -6.83 -23.25 4.88
N ALA A 242 -6.03 -24.01 5.64
CA ALA A 242 -5.03 -24.89 5.06
C ALA A 242 -4.80 -26.16 5.87
N VAL A 243 -4.50 -27.24 5.15
CA VAL A 243 -3.92 -28.48 5.67
C VAL A 243 -2.69 -28.77 4.82
N PHE A 244 -1.58 -29.16 5.45
CA PHE A 244 -0.38 -29.58 4.73
C PHE A 244 -0.27 -31.09 4.77
N ALA A 245 0.09 -31.70 3.65
CA ALA A 245 0.24 -33.15 3.56
C ALA A 245 1.26 -33.49 2.46
N ASN A 246 1.75 -34.73 2.43
CA ASN A 246 2.33 -35.24 1.19
C ASN A 246 1.23 -35.50 0.15
N LEU A 247 1.61 -35.67 -1.12
CA LEU A 247 0.66 -35.73 -2.24
C LEU A 247 -0.38 -36.86 -2.12
N ASP A 248 0.00 -38.00 -1.50
CA ASP A 248 -0.86 -39.16 -1.33
C ASP A 248 -1.65 -39.18 -0.01
N TRP A 249 -1.51 -38.11 0.80
CA TRP A 249 -2.17 -37.94 2.10
C TRP A 249 -1.79 -38.96 3.18
N SER A 250 -0.74 -39.77 2.99
CA SER A 250 -0.27 -40.71 4.03
C SER A 250 0.43 -40.02 5.21
N LEU A 251 0.88 -38.78 5.03
CA LEU A 251 1.47 -37.93 6.07
C LEU A 251 0.78 -36.57 6.05
N MET A 252 0.23 -36.17 7.20
CA MET A 252 -0.48 -34.91 7.37
C MET A 252 0.16 -34.05 8.45
N GLY A 253 0.07 -32.74 8.27
CA GLY A 253 0.46 -31.71 9.21
C GLY A 253 -0.72 -30.76 9.45
N LYS A 254 -1.19 -30.75 10.68
CA LYS A 254 -2.28 -29.95 11.22
C LYS A 254 -1.81 -29.04 12.34
N ASP A 255 -2.67 -28.10 12.71
CA ASP A 255 -2.49 -27.25 13.88
C ASP A 255 -2.78 -28.03 15.18
N VAL A 256 -2.65 -27.36 16.33
CA VAL A 256 -2.98 -27.91 17.65
C VAL A 256 -4.42 -28.43 17.66
N ASN A 257 -4.63 -29.53 18.39
CA ASN A 257 -5.92 -30.24 18.46
C ASN A 257 -6.41 -30.72 17.08
N CYS A 258 -5.48 -30.97 16.14
CA CYS A 258 -5.79 -31.43 14.78
C CYS A 258 -6.70 -30.47 14.01
N ALA A 259 -6.65 -29.18 14.34
CA ALA A 259 -7.35 -28.15 13.61
C ALA A 259 -6.66 -27.88 12.28
N ASP A 260 -7.43 -27.38 11.31
CA ASP A 260 -6.86 -26.84 10.09
C ASP A 260 -6.26 -25.46 10.39
N PHE A 261 -5.20 -25.10 9.67
CA PHE A 261 -4.59 -23.79 9.80
C PHE A 261 -5.54 -22.70 9.33
N TYR A 262 -5.48 -21.54 9.98
CA TYR A 262 -6.33 -20.39 9.69
C TYR A 262 -5.49 -19.12 9.57
N ILE A 263 -5.65 -18.40 8.47
CA ILE A 263 -5.06 -17.09 8.22
C ILE A 263 -6.19 -16.13 7.90
N ALA A 264 -6.44 -15.16 8.78
CA ALA A 264 -7.38 -14.09 8.51
C ALA A 264 -6.84 -13.14 7.44
N ALA A 265 -7.73 -12.59 6.62
CA ALA A 265 -7.40 -11.39 5.85
C ALA A 265 -7.18 -10.22 6.80
N PRO A 266 -6.26 -9.29 6.49
CA PRO A 266 -6.10 -8.08 7.28
C PRO A 266 -7.40 -7.28 7.31
N GLU A 267 -7.63 -6.57 8.42
CA GLU A 267 -8.78 -5.67 8.54
C GLU A 267 -8.62 -4.53 7.53
N GLU A 268 -9.58 -4.40 6.62
CA GLU A 268 -9.66 -3.20 5.79
C GLU A 268 -10.18 -2.05 6.67
N PRO A 269 -9.49 -0.88 6.72
CA PRO A 269 -9.99 0.25 7.46
C PRO A 269 -11.37 0.65 6.92
N GLU A 270 -12.33 0.83 7.82
CA GLU A 270 -13.67 1.29 7.42
C GLU A 270 -13.57 2.66 6.77
N VAL A 271 -14.11 2.78 5.55
CA VAL A 271 -14.22 4.08 4.87
C VAL A 271 -15.31 4.87 5.57
N VAL A 272 -14.92 5.77 6.47
CA VAL A 272 -15.87 6.69 7.11
C VAL A 272 -16.35 7.68 6.04
N PRO A 273 -17.67 7.75 5.74
CA PRO A 273 -18.16 8.62 4.69
C PRO A 273 -17.95 10.11 5.06
N PRO A 274 -17.75 10.99 4.07
CA PRO A 274 -17.66 12.42 4.30
C PRO A 274 -18.95 12.97 4.93
N VAL A 275 -18.82 13.83 5.93
CA VAL A 275 -19.95 14.45 6.62
C VAL A 275 -19.88 15.97 6.44
N PHE A 276 -20.95 16.56 5.91
CA PHE A 276 -21.08 18.02 5.80
C PHE A 276 -21.98 18.56 6.91
N THR A 277 -21.52 19.61 7.58
CA THR A 277 -22.24 20.28 8.66
C THR A 277 -22.48 21.74 8.31
N ILE A 278 -23.70 22.21 8.57
CA ILE A 278 -24.06 23.61 8.53
C ILE A 278 -24.67 24.04 9.87
N PHE A 279 -24.19 25.15 10.41
CA PHE A 279 -24.68 25.73 11.66
C PHE A 279 -24.76 27.27 11.55
N PRO A 280 -25.79 27.94 12.10
CA PRO A 280 -26.97 27.36 12.76
C PRO A 280 -27.90 26.62 11.78
N GLN A 281 -28.94 25.94 12.28
CA GLN A 281 -29.94 25.25 11.44
C GLN A 281 -31.07 26.18 10.94
N LYS A 282 -31.15 27.39 11.52
CA LYS A 282 -32.03 28.49 11.12
C LYS A 282 -31.19 29.75 11.11
N PHE A 283 -31.31 30.57 10.08
CA PHE A 283 -30.43 31.71 9.85
C PHE A 283 -31.22 33.00 9.82
N SER A 284 -30.74 34.03 10.50
CA SER A 284 -31.13 35.41 10.25
C SER A 284 -30.06 36.10 9.39
N LYS A 285 -30.41 37.25 8.80
CA LYS A 285 -29.44 38.10 8.10
C LYS A 285 -28.31 38.64 8.99
N LYS A 286 -28.40 38.45 10.32
CA LYS A 286 -27.43 38.93 11.30
C LYS A 286 -26.50 37.83 11.82
N ASP A 287 -26.66 36.61 11.32
CA ASP A 287 -25.92 35.45 11.85
C ASP A 287 -24.58 35.25 11.16
N ILE A 288 -23.71 34.48 11.81
CA ILE A 288 -22.52 33.90 11.21
C ILE A 288 -22.85 32.45 10.86
N ILE A 289 -22.63 32.07 9.60
CA ILE A 289 -22.72 30.67 9.17
C ILE A 289 -21.38 29.99 9.44
N TYR A 290 -21.41 28.85 10.12
CA TYR A 290 -20.34 27.87 10.17
C TYR A 290 -20.63 26.72 9.20
N LEU A 291 -19.69 26.43 8.32
CA LEU A 291 -19.72 25.29 7.43
C LEU A 291 -18.50 24.41 7.71
N SER A 292 -18.68 23.09 7.78
CA SER A 292 -17.56 22.16 7.84
C SER A 292 -17.81 20.89 7.05
N ARG A 293 -16.72 20.26 6.59
CA ARG A 293 -16.74 18.91 6.01
C ARG A 293 -15.62 18.08 6.60
N GLU A 294 -15.97 16.94 7.17
CA GLU A 294 -15.06 15.98 7.79
C GLU A 294 -14.98 14.71 6.94
N ASN A 295 -13.90 13.93 7.12
CA ASN A 295 -13.65 12.65 6.43
C ASN A 295 -13.64 12.78 4.89
N ASN A 296 -12.90 13.75 4.36
CA ASN A 296 -12.87 13.97 2.91
C ASN A 296 -12.13 12.85 2.18
N GLU A 297 -12.56 12.60 0.95
CA GLU A 297 -11.98 11.60 0.08
C GLU A 297 -10.52 11.90 -0.26
N ALA A 298 -9.74 10.85 -0.57
CA ALA A 298 -8.35 11.02 -0.99
C ALA A 298 -8.23 11.94 -2.22
N GLY A 299 -7.28 12.88 -2.14
CA GLY A 299 -7.05 13.89 -3.18
C GLY A 299 -7.98 15.10 -3.14
N VAL A 300 -8.89 15.19 -2.16
CA VAL A 300 -9.58 16.45 -1.82
C VAL A 300 -8.66 17.29 -0.94
N THR A 301 -8.12 18.38 -1.50
CA THR A 301 -7.14 19.26 -0.85
C THR A 301 -7.67 20.64 -0.51
N GLY A 302 -8.90 20.96 -0.92
CA GLY A 302 -9.56 22.21 -0.56
C GLY A 302 -11.02 22.24 -1.00
N LEU A 303 -11.77 23.13 -0.36
CA LEU A 303 -13.16 23.44 -0.70
C LEU A 303 -13.33 24.94 -0.94
N THR A 304 -14.20 25.29 -1.88
CA THR A 304 -14.60 26.67 -2.17
C THR A 304 -16.11 26.81 -2.04
N TYR A 305 -16.57 27.94 -1.53
CA TYR A 305 -17.99 28.27 -1.47
C TYR A 305 -18.33 29.47 -2.36
N THR A 306 -19.59 29.51 -2.79
CA THR A 306 -20.23 30.65 -3.43
C THR A 306 -21.59 30.84 -2.79
N LEU A 307 -21.86 32.03 -2.30
CA LEU A 307 -23.15 32.47 -1.80
C LEU A 307 -23.73 33.52 -2.73
N THR A 308 -24.99 33.34 -3.12
CA THR A 308 -25.71 34.30 -3.96
C THR A 308 -27.01 34.74 -3.28
N ALA A 309 -27.38 35.99 -3.47
CA ALA A 309 -28.61 36.57 -2.93
C ALA A 309 -29.12 37.68 -3.86
N THR A 310 -30.44 37.81 -3.99
CA THR A 310 -31.04 38.82 -4.87
C THR A 310 -30.64 40.23 -4.47
N GLY A 311 -30.09 41.00 -5.41
CA GLY A 311 -29.70 42.39 -5.19
C GLY A 311 -28.41 42.59 -4.39
N VAL A 312 -27.62 41.53 -4.19
CA VAL A 312 -26.30 41.57 -3.53
C VAL A 312 -25.29 40.90 -4.45
N ALA A 313 -24.06 41.43 -4.50
CA ALA A 313 -22.97 40.76 -5.22
C ALA A 313 -22.63 39.43 -4.55
N ASP A 314 -22.29 38.42 -5.36
CA ASP A 314 -21.93 37.09 -4.88
C ASP A 314 -20.73 37.14 -3.92
N LEU A 315 -20.78 36.30 -2.88
CA LEU A 315 -19.67 36.12 -1.96
C LEU A 315 -19.01 34.77 -2.18
N THR A 316 -17.73 34.79 -2.54
CA THR A 316 -16.92 33.59 -2.74
C THR A 316 -15.79 33.52 -1.74
N GLY A 317 -15.40 32.31 -1.34
CA GLY A 317 -14.22 32.09 -0.52
C GLY A 317 -13.81 30.63 -0.43
N SER A 318 -12.79 30.35 0.36
CA SER A 318 -12.24 29.01 0.55
C SER A 318 -12.35 28.58 2.01
N PHE A 319 -12.54 27.29 2.22
CA PHE A 319 -12.44 26.68 3.53
C PHE A 319 -10.97 26.65 3.99
N LYS A 320 -10.75 26.62 5.29
CA LYS A 320 -9.45 26.38 5.93
C LYS A 320 -9.43 24.98 6.51
N GLY A 321 -8.25 24.36 6.56
CA GLY A 321 -8.06 23.04 7.18
C GLY A 321 -7.29 22.06 6.29
N THR A 322 -7.50 20.77 6.53
CA THR A 322 -6.84 19.66 5.82
C THR A 322 -7.87 18.66 5.34
N ASN A 323 -7.43 17.60 4.64
CA ASN A 323 -8.33 16.52 4.19
C ASN A 323 -9.14 15.88 5.34
N ALA A 324 -8.63 15.88 6.57
CA ALA A 324 -9.38 15.41 7.73
C ALA A 324 -10.60 16.29 8.05
N LYS A 325 -10.44 17.61 7.94
CA LYS A 325 -11.50 18.59 8.21
C LYS A 325 -11.23 19.92 7.51
N PHE A 326 -12.22 20.39 6.76
CA PHE A 326 -12.29 21.74 6.23
C PHE A 326 -13.39 22.52 6.94
N GLU A 327 -13.17 23.79 7.25
CA GLU A 327 -14.18 24.66 7.84
C GLU A 327 -14.09 26.13 7.41
N VAL A 328 -15.22 26.85 7.51
CA VAL A 328 -15.28 28.29 7.27
C VAL A 328 -16.38 28.94 8.13
N PHE A 329 -16.13 30.20 8.49
CA PHE A 329 -17.10 31.08 9.14
C PHE A 329 -17.42 32.23 8.19
N ILE A 330 -18.71 32.47 7.94
CA ILE A 330 -19.19 33.47 6.99
C ILE A 330 -20.11 34.44 7.71
N ASP A 331 -19.73 35.71 7.78
CA ASP A 331 -20.52 36.78 8.39
C ASP A 331 -21.58 37.31 7.41
N LEU A 332 -22.83 36.88 7.60
CA LEU A 332 -23.95 37.33 6.78
C LEU A 332 -24.30 38.80 7.03
N ALA A 333 -24.11 39.29 8.26
CA ALA A 333 -24.47 40.65 8.64
C ALA A 333 -23.67 41.66 7.81
N THR A 334 -22.38 41.38 7.62
CA THR A 334 -21.50 42.22 6.79
C THR A 334 -21.84 42.09 5.31
N TRP A 335 -22.06 40.87 4.80
CA TRP A 335 -22.33 40.65 3.38
C TRP A 335 -23.69 41.20 2.94
N LEU A 336 -24.75 40.97 3.71
CA LEU A 336 -26.13 41.35 3.39
C LEU A 336 -26.49 42.78 3.82
N LYS A 337 -25.53 43.59 4.30
CA LYS A 337 -25.79 44.93 4.88
C LYS A 337 -26.55 45.88 3.95
N SER A 338 -26.33 45.79 2.64
CA SER A 338 -26.96 46.66 1.63
C SER A 338 -28.33 46.16 1.16
N ALA A 339 -28.74 44.98 1.60
CA ALA A 339 -29.96 44.34 1.12
C ALA A 339 -31.16 44.77 1.98
N ALA A 340 -32.12 45.45 1.35
CA ALA A 340 -33.33 45.93 2.05
C ALA A 340 -34.22 44.77 2.53
N SER A 341 -34.33 43.71 1.73
CA SER A 341 -35.08 42.49 2.06
C SER A 341 -34.46 41.27 1.38
N VAL A 342 -34.01 40.29 2.17
CA VAL A 342 -33.53 38.98 1.70
C VAL A 342 -34.17 37.91 2.56
N SER A 343 -34.94 37.02 1.94
CA SER A 343 -35.58 35.88 2.60
C SER A 343 -34.87 34.56 2.33
N LYS A 344 -33.89 34.56 1.41
CA LYS A 344 -33.22 33.35 0.93
C LYS A 344 -31.85 33.69 0.35
N ILE A 345 -30.89 32.81 0.61
CA ILE A 345 -29.56 32.79 0.00
C ILE A 345 -29.34 31.42 -0.65
N HIS A 346 -28.53 31.35 -1.69
CA HIS A 346 -28.17 30.09 -2.34
C HIS A 346 -26.70 29.77 -2.04
N LEU A 347 -26.44 28.57 -1.53
CA LEU A 347 -25.11 28.07 -1.17
C LEU A 347 -24.67 26.99 -2.16
N LYS A 348 -23.53 27.22 -2.79
CA LYS A 348 -22.84 26.24 -3.62
C LYS A 348 -21.43 26.00 -3.09
N ILE A 349 -21.03 24.73 -2.95
CA ILE A 349 -19.70 24.33 -2.50
C ILE A 349 -19.10 23.37 -3.51
N LYS A 350 -17.83 23.58 -3.85
CA LYS A 350 -17.06 22.69 -4.73
C LYS A 350 -15.73 22.28 -4.11
N ASP A 351 -15.24 21.11 -4.48
CA ASP A 351 -13.87 20.68 -4.18
C ASP A 351 -12.84 21.21 -5.18
N ASN A 352 -11.56 20.93 -4.93
CA ASN A 352 -10.44 21.26 -5.81
C ASN A 352 -10.46 20.54 -7.18
N LYS A 353 -11.39 19.61 -7.39
CA LYS A 353 -11.62 18.89 -8.66
C LYS A 353 -12.87 19.41 -9.37
N ASN A 354 -13.50 20.48 -8.88
CA ASN A 354 -14.77 21.06 -9.36
C ASN A 354 -16.01 20.20 -9.15
N ASN A 355 -15.94 19.14 -8.35
CA ASN A 355 -17.14 18.37 -7.97
C ASN A 355 -18.02 19.22 -7.05
N VAL A 356 -19.32 19.19 -7.28
CA VAL A 356 -20.30 19.91 -6.44
C VAL A 356 -20.59 19.07 -5.19
N ILE A 357 -20.31 19.64 -4.03
CA ILE A 357 -20.51 18.99 -2.72
C ILE A 357 -21.86 19.37 -2.12
N VAL A 358 -22.22 20.66 -2.24
CA VAL A 358 -23.49 21.22 -1.79
C VAL A 358 -23.98 22.19 -2.85
N ASP A 359 -25.27 22.15 -3.14
CA ASP A 359 -25.97 23.08 -4.02
C ASP A 359 -27.40 23.20 -3.48
N SER A 360 -27.62 24.21 -2.65
CA SER A 360 -28.83 24.27 -1.83
C SER A 360 -29.25 25.69 -1.51
N ASP A 361 -30.55 25.88 -1.38
CA ASP A 361 -31.16 27.11 -0.93
C ASP A 361 -31.32 27.13 0.59
N ILE A 362 -30.92 28.24 1.20
CA ILE A 362 -31.03 28.49 2.64
C ILE A 362 -32.03 29.62 2.85
N ASN A 363 -33.16 29.30 3.50
CA ASN A 363 -34.15 30.31 3.88
C ASN A 363 -33.68 31.07 5.12
N LEU A 364 -33.81 32.39 5.08
CA LEU A 364 -33.57 33.27 6.22
C LEU A 364 -34.87 33.47 7.00
N VAL A 365 -34.82 33.25 8.31
CA VAL A 365 -35.86 33.68 9.25
C VAL A 365 -35.71 35.17 9.53
N GLN A 366 -36.85 35.87 9.64
CA GLN A 366 -36.89 37.33 9.85
C GLN A 366 -36.41 37.74 11.24
#